data_AF-A0A163RUC1-F1
#
_entry.id   AF-A0A163RUC1-F1
#
_cell.length_a   1.000
_cell.length_b   1.000
_cell.length_c   1.000
_cell.angle_alpha   90.00
_cell.angle_beta   90.00
_cell.angle_gamma   90.00
#
_symmetry.space_group_name_H-M   'P 1'
#
loop_
_entity.id
_entity.type
_entity.pdbx_description
1 polymer ?
#
loop_
_entity_poly.entity_id
_entity_poly.type
_entity_poly.pdbx_seq_one_letter_code
_entity_poly.pdbx_strand_id
1 'polypeptide(L)'
;MTGIPVQMDHAQLDNGAEPLAPEVPQRRKGSPKKQKLLFLRNGKSFTGLAILGFFAILAVIGPWIAPYDPSAMSSDILQPPSGAHWLGTTHVGQDVFSQILVGTRGVMIVGFIAGIGATLLSILVGVSAGFLGGVSDELLSSLSNIFLVIPALPLIIIVAGQLPDAGGLTVALILAATSWAWGARILRAQTLSLRRRDFVEAARANGESTWRIVWFETLPNLTAIMASSFVGTVTFAILMQTTLAFIGVTSISDWNWGTILFWAEQQQALSRGAWWWFVPAGLCIAMLGMALTLINFGIDEFVNPRLRSTGASPRALRKRRISPRIGFTAVVREGAPAANATPSTRPDGATRPGASPASTGATPSGTGKGTGKGAPATPDGPAGPDGADGSSENRAEGPTEARREPTRDDRDNDGTTTRKESVR
;
A
#
# COMPACT_ATOMS: atom_id res chain seq x y z
N MET A 1 65.31 5.11 83.86
CA MET A 1 65.36 3.88 83.04
C MET A 1 64.48 4.09 81.82
N THR A 2 65.00 3.75 80.64
CA THR A 2 64.31 3.30 79.41
C THR A 2 62.76 3.34 79.39
N GLY A 3 62.05 3.96 78.45
CA GLY A 3 62.45 4.65 77.22
C GLY A 3 61.93 3.97 75.94
N ILE A 4 61.26 4.76 75.10
CA ILE A 4 60.84 4.54 73.69
C ILE A 4 59.46 3.83 73.49
N PRO A 5 58.60 4.30 72.55
CA PRO A 5 57.17 3.98 72.50
C PRO A 5 56.77 3.01 71.37
N VAL A 6 55.48 2.65 71.33
CA VAL A 6 54.86 1.90 70.23
C VAL A 6 54.92 2.71 68.94
N GLN A 7 55.73 2.25 67.98
CA GLN A 7 55.82 2.83 66.65
C GLN A 7 54.93 2.04 65.69
N MET A 8 53.92 2.71 65.11
CA MET A 8 53.14 2.16 64.01
C MET A 8 54.03 2.08 62.77
N ASP A 9 54.12 0.90 62.17
CA ASP A 9 54.79 0.73 60.89
C ASP A 9 53.80 0.99 59.73
N HIS A 10 54.20 1.84 58.79
CA HIS A 10 53.40 2.22 57.63
C HIS A 10 53.64 1.23 56.48
N ALA A 11 53.08 0.03 56.60
CA ALA A 11 53.06 -0.94 55.50
C ALA A 11 52.00 -0.54 54.45
N GLN A 12 52.49 -0.06 53.31
CA GLN A 12 51.81 0.29 52.05
C GLN A 12 50.36 -0.22 51.87
N LEU A 13 49.45 0.74 51.66
CA LEU A 13 48.18 0.50 50.96
C LEU A 13 48.49 0.15 49.50
N ASP A 14 48.26 -1.11 49.13
CA ASP A 14 48.37 -1.57 47.75
C ASP A 14 47.27 -0.93 46.87
N ASN A 15 47.65 -0.50 45.67
CA ASN A 15 46.78 0.24 44.76
C ASN A 15 46.15 -0.67 43.71
N GLY A 16 44.85 -0.49 43.49
CA GLY A 16 44.27 -0.70 42.17
C GLY A 16 43.90 -2.14 41.81
N ALA A 17 42.74 -2.58 42.31
CA ALA A 17 41.95 -3.63 41.68
C ALA A 17 40.48 -3.20 41.58
N GLU A 18 40.21 -2.14 40.79
CA GLU A 18 38.84 -1.92 40.30
C GLU A 18 38.40 -3.15 39.50
N PRO A 19 37.23 -3.74 39.77
CA PRO A 19 36.71 -4.81 38.94
C PRO A 19 36.36 -4.24 37.57
N LEU A 20 37.12 -4.63 36.54
CA LEU A 20 36.92 -4.22 35.15
C LEU A 20 35.46 -4.45 34.75
N ALA A 21 34.70 -3.35 34.63
CA ALA A 21 33.33 -3.39 34.16
C ALA A 21 33.29 -4.02 32.76
N PRO A 22 32.33 -4.92 32.47
CA PRO A 22 32.27 -5.58 31.17
C PRO A 22 32.11 -4.51 30.08
N GLU A 23 33.09 -4.43 29.18
CA GLU A 23 33.13 -3.45 28.11
C GLU A 23 31.93 -3.65 27.19
N VAL A 24 30.87 -2.86 27.40
CA VAL A 24 29.64 -2.94 26.61
C VAL A 24 30.00 -2.64 25.16
N PRO A 25 29.88 -3.60 24.22
CA PRO A 25 30.41 -3.43 22.88
C PRO A 25 29.72 -2.25 22.20
N GLN A 26 30.48 -1.17 21.99
CA GLN A 26 29.94 0.08 21.47
C GLN A 26 29.25 -0.17 20.13
N ARG A 27 27.92 -0.04 20.13
CA ARG A 27 27.06 -0.31 18.98
C ARG A 27 27.40 0.68 17.87
N ARG A 28 28.33 0.31 16.98
CA ARG A 28 28.80 1.13 15.84
C ARG A 28 27.61 1.80 15.16
N LYS A 29 27.49 3.13 15.31
CA LYS A 29 26.45 3.94 14.69
C LYS A 29 26.53 3.76 13.18
N GLY A 30 25.62 2.98 12.61
CA GLY A 30 25.57 2.73 11.18
C GLY A 30 25.30 4.03 10.45
N SER A 31 26.24 4.46 9.60
CA SER A 31 26.10 5.71 8.83
C SER A 31 24.75 5.77 8.09
N PRO A 32 23.98 6.87 8.18
CA PRO A 32 22.67 6.98 7.53
C PRO A 32 22.75 6.82 6.00
N LYS A 33 23.91 7.11 5.39
CA LYS A 33 24.17 6.85 3.96
C LYS A 33 24.07 5.35 3.62
N LYS A 34 24.47 4.45 4.53
CA LYS A 34 24.33 2.99 4.35
C LYS A 34 22.89 2.49 4.51
N GLN A 35 22.02 3.22 5.20
CA GLN A 35 20.59 2.87 5.31
C GLN A 35 19.79 3.27 4.08
N LYS A 36 20.03 4.46 3.49
CA LYS A 36 19.38 4.85 2.20
C LYS A 36 19.70 3.85 1.08
N LEU A 37 20.93 3.34 1.03
CA LEU A 37 21.35 2.32 0.05
C LEU A 37 20.75 0.92 0.31
N LEU A 38 20.16 0.67 1.48
CA LEU A 38 19.56 -0.63 1.82
C LEU A 38 18.11 -0.76 1.34
N PHE A 39 17.37 0.35 1.15
CA PHE A 39 16.06 0.34 0.50
C PHE A 39 16.20 -0.03 -0.99
N LEU A 40 17.20 0.57 -1.67
CA LEU A 40 17.59 0.22 -3.04
C LEU A 40 18.16 -1.19 -3.20
N ARG A 41 18.43 -1.92 -2.09
CA ARG A 41 18.92 -3.31 -2.12
C ARG A 41 17.81 -4.35 -2.18
N ASN A 42 16.53 -3.93 -2.17
CA ASN A 42 15.40 -4.82 -2.40
C ASN A 42 14.93 -4.68 -3.86
N GLY A 43 15.12 -5.73 -4.66
CA GLY A 43 14.86 -5.68 -6.11
C GLY A 43 13.42 -5.29 -6.45
N LYS A 44 12.45 -5.76 -5.65
CA LYS A 44 11.02 -5.45 -5.81
C LYS A 44 10.75 -3.93 -5.79
N SER A 45 11.27 -3.25 -4.77
CA SER A 45 11.06 -1.82 -4.53
C SER A 45 11.75 -0.96 -5.58
N PHE A 46 12.94 -1.40 -6.04
CA PHE A 46 13.63 -0.77 -7.16
C PHE A 46 12.85 -0.90 -8.47
N THR A 47 12.32 -2.10 -8.78
CA THR A 47 11.45 -2.29 -9.96
C THR A 47 10.21 -1.39 -9.90
N GLY A 48 9.54 -1.32 -8.75
CA GLY A 48 8.39 -0.42 -8.58
C GLY A 48 8.76 1.06 -8.80
N LEU A 49 9.87 1.51 -8.22
CA LEU A 49 10.36 2.88 -8.41
C LEU A 49 10.80 3.18 -9.85
N ALA A 50 11.35 2.19 -10.57
CA ALA A 50 11.73 2.33 -11.97
C ALA A 50 10.49 2.46 -12.89
N ILE A 51 9.45 1.65 -12.67
CA ILE A 51 8.20 1.75 -13.46
C ILE A 51 7.49 3.08 -13.16
N LEU A 52 7.42 3.49 -11.89
CA LEU A 52 6.85 4.79 -11.51
C LEU A 52 7.66 5.96 -12.12
N GLY A 53 9.00 5.86 -12.11
CA GLY A 53 9.89 6.84 -12.73
C GLY A 53 9.70 6.93 -14.24
N PHE A 54 9.51 5.80 -14.92
CA PHE A 54 9.18 5.76 -16.35
C PHE A 54 7.87 6.50 -16.66
N PHE A 55 6.79 6.22 -15.92
CA PHE A 55 5.53 6.96 -16.10
C PHE A 55 5.62 8.43 -15.70
N ALA A 56 6.43 8.79 -14.71
CA ALA A 56 6.68 10.19 -14.34
C ALA A 56 7.43 10.95 -15.45
N ILE A 57 8.41 10.31 -16.10
CA ILE A 57 9.08 10.86 -17.28
C ILE A 57 8.08 11.02 -18.43
N LEU A 58 7.30 9.97 -18.75
CA LEU A 58 6.26 10.04 -19.80
C LEU A 58 5.18 11.10 -19.52
N ALA A 59 4.80 11.34 -18.26
CA ALA A 59 3.86 12.41 -17.92
C ALA A 59 4.38 13.82 -18.25
N VAL A 60 5.70 14.01 -18.28
CA VAL A 60 6.35 15.28 -18.64
C VAL A 60 6.63 15.34 -20.14
N ILE A 61 7.28 14.32 -20.71
CA ILE A 61 7.73 14.34 -22.11
C ILE A 61 6.68 13.87 -23.10
N GLY A 62 5.69 13.09 -22.67
CA GLY A 62 4.65 12.46 -23.50
C GLY A 62 3.98 13.42 -24.49
N PRO A 63 3.50 14.60 -24.06
CA PRO A 63 2.93 15.60 -24.96
C PRO A 63 3.89 16.20 -26.01
N TRP A 64 5.21 16.00 -25.87
CA TRP A 64 6.22 16.43 -26.85
C TRP A 64 6.74 15.31 -27.74
N ILE A 65 6.56 14.04 -27.34
CA ILE A 65 6.97 12.85 -28.12
C ILE A 65 5.79 12.13 -28.78
N ALA A 66 4.56 12.61 -28.58
CA ALA A 66 3.37 12.12 -29.26
C ALA A 66 3.52 12.36 -30.79
N PRO A 67 3.45 11.31 -31.64
CA PRO A 67 3.60 11.47 -33.09
C PRO A 67 2.46 12.29 -33.73
N TYR A 68 1.28 12.29 -33.12
CA TYR A 68 0.08 12.97 -33.59
C TYR A 68 -0.60 13.75 -32.47
N ASP A 69 -1.49 14.67 -32.81
CA ASP A 69 -2.44 15.24 -31.85
C ASP A 69 -3.44 14.13 -31.43
N PRO A 70 -3.60 13.83 -30.13
CA PRO A 70 -4.48 12.76 -29.65
C PRO A 70 -5.97 12.98 -29.99
N SER A 71 -6.37 14.23 -30.30
CA SER A 71 -7.73 14.62 -30.67
C SER A 71 -7.94 14.68 -32.20
N ALA A 72 -6.89 14.70 -33.01
CA ALA A 72 -7.01 14.84 -34.46
C ALA A 72 -7.64 13.61 -35.10
N MET A 73 -8.71 13.84 -35.87
CA MET A 73 -9.41 12.80 -36.65
C MET A 73 -8.67 12.53 -37.97
N SER A 74 -8.78 11.31 -38.49
CA SER A 74 -8.17 10.92 -39.76
C SER A 74 -9.06 9.99 -40.58
N SER A 75 -8.69 9.73 -41.84
CA SER A 75 -9.30 8.70 -42.69
C SER A 75 -9.05 7.28 -42.20
N ASP A 76 -8.04 7.08 -41.36
CA ASP A 76 -7.50 5.78 -41.01
C ASP A 76 -8.31 5.21 -39.84
N ILE A 77 -9.61 5.02 -40.08
CA ILE A 77 -10.59 4.62 -39.09
C ILE A 77 -10.38 3.17 -38.65
N LEU A 78 -10.31 2.96 -37.33
CA LEU A 78 -10.28 1.66 -36.67
C LEU A 78 -9.21 0.71 -37.24
N GLN A 79 -8.04 1.26 -37.55
CA GLN A 79 -6.90 0.51 -38.06
C GLN A 79 -6.14 -0.18 -36.92
N PRO A 80 -5.71 -1.45 -37.11
CA PRO A 80 -4.85 -2.13 -36.15
C PRO A 80 -3.44 -1.49 -36.10
N PRO A 81 -2.61 -1.88 -35.11
CA PRO A 81 -1.23 -1.42 -34.99
C PRO A 81 -0.43 -1.55 -36.30
N SER A 82 0.21 -0.46 -36.70
CA SER A 82 0.97 -0.33 -37.95
C SER A 82 2.21 0.54 -37.76
N GLY A 83 3.05 0.65 -38.81
CA GLY A 83 4.23 1.52 -38.78
C GLY A 83 3.90 3.02 -38.68
N ALA A 84 2.71 3.44 -39.13
CA ALA A 84 2.19 4.80 -38.95
C ALA A 84 1.58 4.96 -37.54
N HIS A 85 0.68 4.05 -37.16
CA HIS A 85 -0.05 4.09 -35.90
C HIS A 85 0.41 2.95 -34.98
N TRP A 86 1.38 3.21 -34.11
CA TRP A 86 2.06 2.17 -33.31
C TRP A 86 1.14 1.34 -32.42
N LEU A 87 0.02 1.91 -31.97
CA LEU A 87 -1.03 1.21 -31.22
C LEU A 87 -2.39 1.24 -31.95
N GLY A 88 -2.38 1.47 -33.27
CA GLY A 88 -3.59 1.59 -34.07
C GLY A 88 -4.39 2.86 -33.79
N THR A 89 -5.59 2.91 -34.35
CA THR A 89 -6.47 4.09 -34.29
C THR A 89 -7.85 3.80 -33.72
N THR A 90 -8.54 4.87 -33.32
CA THR A 90 -9.93 4.84 -32.85
C THR A 90 -10.94 4.80 -34.00
N HIS A 91 -12.22 4.71 -33.65
CA HIS A 91 -13.35 4.81 -34.58
C HIS A 91 -13.47 6.12 -35.41
N VAL A 92 -12.70 7.16 -35.07
CA VAL A 92 -12.62 8.43 -35.82
C VAL A 92 -11.20 8.67 -36.34
N GLY A 93 -10.36 7.64 -36.37
CA GLY A 93 -9.00 7.71 -36.90
C GLY A 93 -7.99 8.45 -35.99
N GLN A 94 -8.33 8.72 -34.73
CA GLN A 94 -7.37 9.28 -33.76
C GLN A 94 -6.32 8.23 -33.37
N ASP A 95 -5.08 8.67 -33.14
CA ASP A 95 -3.96 7.79 -32.77
C ASP A 95 -3.97 7.40 -31.29
N VAL A 96 -4.08 6.09 -31.01
CA VAL A 96 -4.18 5.56 -29.64
C VAL A 96 -2.87 5.73 -28.86
N PHE A 97 -1.72 5.69 -29.53
CA PHE A 97 -0.42 5.85 -28.87
C PHE A 97 -0.24 7.28 -28.33
N SER A 98 -0.60 8.28 -29.11
CA SER A 98 -0.61 9.69 -28.74
C SER A 98 -1.60 9.96 -27.59
N GLN A 99 -2.79 9.34 -27.63
CA GLN A 99 -3.75 9.40 -26.52
C GLN A 99 -3.18 8.84 -25.20
N ILE A 100 -2.44 7.73 -25.24
CA ILE A 100 -1.82 7.13 -24.04
C ILE A 100 -0.66 7.99 -23.51
N LEU A 101 0.19 8.53 -24.39
CA LEU A 101 1.29 9.42 -24.02
C LEU A 101 0.79 10.69 -23.33
N VAL A 102 -0.16 11.39 -23.95
CA VAL A 102 -0.78 12.59 -23.35
C VAL A 102 -1.58 12.22 -22.10
N GLY A 103 -2.35 11.13 -22.16
CA GLY A 103 -3.18 10.64 -21.06
C GLY A 103 -2.42 10.24 -19.80
N THR A 104 -1.14 9.86 -19.93
CA THR A 104 -0.24 9.58 -18.80
C THR A 104 -0.11 10.80 -17.87
N ARG A 105 -0.11 12.01 -18.44
CA ARG A 105 0.00 13.26 -17.67
C ARG A 105 -1.21 13.49 -16.77
N GLY A 106 -2.43 13.29 -17.29
CA GLY A 106 -3.67 13.43 -16.53
C GLY A 106 -3.75 12.45 -15.35
N VAL A 107 -3.33 11.20 -15.56
CA VAL A 107 -3.31 10.18 -14.49
C VAL A 107 -2.28 10.51 -13.40
N MET A 108 -1.07 10.89 -13.80
CA MET A 108 0.00 11.17 -12.85
C MET A 108 -0.22 12.45 -12.04
N ILE A 109 -0.68 13.54 -12.65
CA ILE A 109 -0.95 14.81 -11.94
C ILE A 109 -2.00 14.61 -10.85
N VAL A 110 -3.13 13.97 -11.18
CA VAL A 110 -4.23 13.82 -10.23
C VAL A 110 -3.91 12.84 -9.12
N GLY A 111 -3.28 11.70 -9.44
CA GLY A 111 -2.80 10.76 -8.44
C GLY A 111 -1.89 11.40 -7.41
N PHE A 112 -0.90 12.19 -7.85
CA PHE A 112 0.06 12.84 -6.96
C PHE A 112 -0.52 14.02 -6.19
N ILE A 113 -1.33 14.90 -6.79
CA ILE A 113 -1.97 16.01 -6.08
C ILE A 113 -2.93 15.47 -5.00
N ALA A 114 -3.77 14.50 -5.35
CA ALA A 114 -4.67 13.86 -4.38
C ALA A 114 -3.89 13.18 -3.25
N GLY A 115 -2.84 12.42 -3.58
CA GLY A 115 -1.97 11.76 -2.61
C GLY A 115 -1.27 12.73 -1.66
N ILE A 116 -0.68 13.81 -2.17
CA ILE A 116 -0.02 14.85 -1.35
C ILE A 116 -1.04 15.53 -0.45
N GLY A 117 -2.15 16.04 -1.00
CA GLY A 117 -3.17 16.76 -0.25
C GLY A 117 -3.79 15.90 0.86
N ALA A 118 -4.17 14.66 0.54
CA ALA A 118 -4.71 13.73 1.53
C ALA A 118 -3.70 13.34 2.60
N THR A 119 -2.42 13.16 2.24
CA THR A 119 -1.36 12.84 3.21
C THR A 119 -1.11 14.02 4.16
N LEU A 120 -1.13 15.25 3.66
CA LEU A 120 -1.01 16.45 4.49
C LEU A 120 -2.17 16.58 5.48
N LEU A 121 -3.42 16.37 5.04
CA LEU A 121 -4.57 16.31 5.94
C LEU A 121 -4.48 15.14 6.93
N SER A 122 -4.01 13.97 6.48
CA SER A 122 -3.80 12.79 7.34
C SER A 122 -2.82 13.08 8.47
N ILE A 123 -1.71 13.77 8.17
CA ILE A 123 -0.70 14.18 9.14
C ILE A 123 -1.30 15.24 10.08
N LEU A 124 -1.89 16.31 9.53
CA LEU A 124 -2.41 17.43 10.28
C LEU A 124 -3.49 16.99 11.28
N VAL A 125 -4.45 16.18 10.85
CA VAL A 125 -5.54 15.70 11.72
C VAL A 125 -5.08 14.53 12.59
N GLY A 126 -4.44 13.51 12.01
CA GLY A 126 -4.08 12.28 12.73
C GLY A 126 -3.04 12.50 13.82
N VAL A 127 -1.95 13.21 13.52
CA VAL A 127 -0.88 13.46 14.48
C VAL A 127 -1.33 14.47 15.55
N SER A 128 -2.11 15.50 15.19
CA SER A 128 -2.66 16.42 16.19
C SER A 128 -3.61 15.72 17.15
N ALA A 129 -4.55 14.91 16.64
CA ALA A 129 -5.46 14.13 17.48
C ALA A 129 -4.69 13.21 18.45
N GLY A 130 -3.74 12.42 17.92
CA GLY A 130 -2.95 11.50 18.74
C GLY A 130 -1.94 12.18 19.69
N PHE A 131 -1.50 13.41 19.41
CA PHE A 131 -0.53 14.11 20.25
C PHE A 131 -1.18 14.98 21.32
N LEU A 132 -2.24 15.71 21.02
CA LEU A 132 -2.91 16.60 21.99
C LEU A 132 -3.74 15.79 23.01
N GLY A 133 -4.56 14.83 22.56
CA GLY A 133 -5.52 14.15 23.44
C GLY A 133 -6.71 15.03 23.85
N GLY A 134 -7.53 14.55 24.78
CA GLY A 134 -8.68 15.29 25.33
C GLY A 134 -9.73 15.65 24.28
N VAL A 135 -10.42 16.77 24.48
CA VAL A 135 -11.51 17.23 23.60
C VAL A 135 -11.06 17.44 22.16
N SER A 136 -9.82 17.91 21.93
CA SER A 136 -9.28 18.08 20.57
C SER A 136 -9.13 16.73 19.85
N ASP A 137 -8.68 15.69 20.53
CA ASP A 137 -8.60 14.34 19.98
C ASP A 137 -9.99 13.78 19.63
N GLU A 138 -10.96 13.98 20.51
CA GLU A 138 -12.34 13.55 20.30
C GLU A 138 -13.02 14.26 19.11
N LEU A 139 -12.83 15.59 18.99
CA LEU A 139 -13.37 16.37 17.88
C LEU A 139 -12.75 15.98 16.53
N LEU A 140 -11.41 15.92 16.45
CA LEU A 140 -10.69 15.55 15.22
C LEU A 140 -10.97 14.10 14.81
N SER A 141 -11.14 13.20 15.78
CA SER A 141 -11.52 11.81 15.55
C SER A 141 -12.97 11.68 15.09
N SER A 142 -13.89 12.46 15.65
CA SER A 142 -15.29 12.50 15.22
C SER A 142 -15.41 13.00 13.78
N LEU A 143 -14.69 14.06 13.42
CA LEU A 143 -14.59 14.53 12.03
C LEU A 143 -14.07 13.43 11.10
N SER A 144 -12.98 12.76 11.48
CA SER A 144 -12.42 11.63 10.71
C SER A 144 -13.42 10.47 10.57
N ASN A 145 -14.23 10.20 11.60
CA ASN A 145 -15.24 9.15 11.57
C ASN A 145 -16.41 9.48 10.62
N ILE A 146 -16.85 10.75 10.55
CA ILE A 146 -17.89 11.20 9.61
C ILE A 146 -17.46 10.91 8.17
N PHE A 147 -16.25 11.33 7.78
CA PHE A 147 -15.71 11.09 6.43
C PHE A 147 -15.56 9.60 6.09
N LEU A 148 -15.33 8.74 7.09
CA LEU A 148 -15.16 7.29 6.88
C LEU A 148 -16.47 6.50 6.85
N VAL A 149 -17.59 7.10 7.25
CA VAL A 149 -18.93 6.52 7.09
C VAL A 149 -19.52 6.85 5.71
N ILE A 150 -19.13 7.99 5.12
CA ILE A 150 -19.63 8.42 3.80
C ILE A 150 -18.98 7.57 2.68
N PRO A 151 -19.77 6.92 1.81
CA PRO A 151 -19.24 6.21 0.65
C PRO A 151 -18.52 7.17 -0.32
N ALA A 152 -17.20 7.01 -0.47
CA ALA A 152 -16.38 7.90 -1.28
C ALA A 152 -16.84 7.97 -2.75
N LEU A 153 -17.09 6.83 -3.40
CA LEU A 153 -17.53 6.77 -4.81
C LEU A 153 -18.79 7.63 -5.06
N PRO A 154 -19.95 7.38 -4.41
CA PRO A 154 -21.14 8.21 -4.57
C PRO A 154 -20.92 9.70 -4.26
N LEU A 155 -20.15 10.03 -3.21
CA LEU A 155 -19.86 11.43 -2.88
C LEU A 155 -19.09 12.13 -4.00
N ILE A 156 -18.02 11.51 -4.52
CA ILE A 156 -17.21 12.10 -5.59
C ILE A 156 -18.05 12.21 -6.87
N ILE A 157 -18.92 11.23 -7.18
CA ILE A 157 -19.82 11.29 -8.34
C ILE A 157 -20.79 12.47 -8.23
N ILE A 158 -21.46 12.66 -7.08
CA ILE A 158 -22.40 13.76 -6.87
C ILE A 158 -21.68 15.12 -6.94
N VAL A 159 -20.50 15.24 -6.34
CA VAL A 159 -19.76 16.51 -6.37
C VAL A 159 -19.22 16.80 -7.77
N ALA A 160 -18.52 15.85 -8.41
CA ALA A 160 -17.90 16.07 -9.71
C ALA A 160 -18.95 16.28 -10.83
N GLY A 161 -20.05 15.52 -10.81
CA GLY A 161 -21.11 15.64 -11.81
C GLY A 161 -21.93 16.94 -11.74
N GLN A 162 -21.83 17.70 -10.64
CA GLN A 162 -22.48 19.01 -10.49
C GLN A 162 -21.57 20.19 -10.85
N LEU A 163 -20.29 19.95 -11.16
CA LEU A 163 -19.37 20.98 -11.67
C LEU A 163 -19.27 20.85 -13.20
N PRO A 164 -19.74 21.85 -13.97
CA PRO A 164 -19.37 21.96 -15.37
C PRO A 164 -17.85 21.98 -15.48
N ASP A 165 -17.31 21.15 -16.38
CA ASP A 165 -15.87 21.03 -16.64
C ASP A 165 -15.03 20.71 -15.38
N ALA A 166 -15.45 19.68 -14.62
CA ALA A 166 -14.63 19.03 -13.61
C ALA A 166 -13.37 18.37 -14.23
N GLY A 167 -12.38 19.19 -14.57
CA GLY A 167 -11.07 18.79 -15.05
C GLY A 167 -10.20 18.16 -13.96
N GLY A 168 -9.03 17.64 -14.34
CA GLY A 168 -8.20 16.82 -13.45
C GLY A 168 -7.88 17.45 -12.09
N LEU A 169 -7.58 18.76 -12.02
CA LEU A 169 -7.29 19.44 -10.76
C LEU A 169 -8.47 19.40 -9.77
N THR A 170 -9.69 19.62 -10.26
CA THR A 170 -10.93 19.57 -9.47
C THR A 170 -11.12 18.17 -8.89
N VAL A 171 -10.97 17.13 -9.72
CA VAL A 171 -11.03 15.74 -9.29
C VAL A 171 -9.96 15.43 -8.23
N ALA A 172 -8.74 15.91 -8.41
CA ALA A 172 -7.65 15.74 -7.44
C ALA A 172 -7.94 16.35 -6.07
N LEU A 173 -8.56 17.54 -6.04
CA LEU A 173 -8.95 18.23 -4.80
C LEU A 173 -10.09 17.50 -4.07
N ILE A 174 -11.10 17.01 -4.80
CA ILE A 174 -12.19 16.21 -4.21
C ILE A 174 -11.64 14.89 -3.65
N LEU A 175 -10.73 14.23 -4.37
CA LEU A 175 -10.05 13.02 -3.89
C LEU A 175 -9.18 13.30 -2.65
N ALA A 176 -8.45 14.42 -2.62
CA ALA A 176 -7.67 14.83 -1.44
C ALA A 176 -8.58 15.05 -0.21
N ALA A 177 -9.70 15.76 -0.40
CA ALA A 177 -10.65 16.11 0.64
C ALA A 177 -11.47 14.92 1.18
N THR A 178 -11.54 13.80 0.45
CA THR A 178 -12.33 12.60 0.84
C THR A 178 -11.49 11.43 1.34
N SER A 179 -10.25 11.26 0.86
CA SER A 179 -9.41 10.08 1.16
C SER A 179 -8.49 10.19 2.38
N TRP A 180 -8.31 11.38 2.96
CA TRP A 180 -7.39 11.64 4.08
C TRP A 180 -7.77 10.93 5.39
N ALA A 181 -9.05 10.67 5.64
CA ALA A 181 -9.51 10.26 6.96
C ALA A 181 -8.99 8.89 7.40
N TRP A 182 -8.73 7.98 6.45
CA TRP A 182 -8.15 6.66 6.74
C TRP A 182 -6.68 6.79 7.20
N GLY A 183 -5.89 7.60 6.49
CA GLY A 183 -4.51 7.93 6.86
C GLY A 183 -4.44 8.64 8.22
N ALA A 184 -5.35 9.57 8.49
CA ALA A 184 -5.47 10.23 9.80
C ALA A 184 -5.70 9.23 10.94
N ARG A 185 -6.61 8.27 10.77
CA ARG A 185 -6.88 7.22 11.77
C ARG A 185 -5.64 6.37 12.07
N ILE A 186 -4.89 5.98 11.03
CA ILE A 186 -3.63 5.22 11.19
C ILE A 186 -2.57 6.06 11.92
N LEU A 187 -2.33 7.29 11.47
CA LEU A 187 -1.33 8.17 12.07
C LEU A 187 -1.68 8.53 13.52
N ARG A 188 -2.96 8.71 13.86
CA ARG A 188 -3.43 8.89 15.24
C ARG A 188 -3.05 7.72 16.13
N ALA A 189 -3.39 6.49 15.73
CA ALA A 189 -3.09 5.29 16.51
C ALA A 189 -1.59 5.11 16.79
N GLN A 190 -0.76 5.41 15.79
CA GLN A 190 0.69 5.34 15.90
C GLN A 190 1.26 6.48 16.76
N THR A 191 0.75 7.71 16.60
CA THR A 191 1.12 8.86 17.43
C THR A 191 0.80 8.63 18.90
N LEU A 192 -0.36 8.03 19.23
CA LEU A 192 -0.74 7.66 20.60
C LEU A 192 0.26 6.68 21.24
N SER A 193 0.84 5.77 20.44
CA SER A 193 1.90 4.85 20.90
C SER A 193 3.24 5.56 21.07
N LEU A 194 3.64 6.42 20.11
CA LEU A 194 4.88 7.18 20.18
C LEU A 194 4.89 8.19 21.33
N ARG A 195 3.75 8.82 21.65
CA ARG A 195 3.65 9.86 22.69
C ARG A 195 4.02 9.37 24.09
N ARG A 196 3.93 8.06 24.34
CA ARG A 196 4.25 7.39 25.62
C ARG A 196 5.62 6.69 25.61
N ARG A 197 6.55 7.14 24.76
CA ARG A 197 7.92 6.62 24.70
C ARG A 197 8.86 7.50 25.51
N ASP A 198 9.84 6.87 26.14
CA ASP A 198 10.84 7.50 27.02
C ASP A 198 11.52 8.73 26.39
N PHE A 199 11.77 8.72 25.07
CA PHE A 199 12.37 9.87 24.38
C PHE A 199 11.44 11.09 24.28
N VAL A 200 10.13 10.87 24.16
CA VAL A 200 9.12 11.93 24.19
C VAL A 200 8.93 12.45 25.61
N GLU A 201 8.95 11.57 26.60
CA GLU A 201 8.84 11.95 28.02
C GLU A 201 10.08 12.72 28.50
N ALA A 202 11.28 12.30 28.10
CA ALA A 202 12.52 13.03 28.35
C ALA A 202 12.53 14.41 27.67
N ALA A 203 12.07 14.53 26.42
CA ALA A 203 11.95 15.83 25.75
C ALA A 203 10.96 16.78 26.47
N ARG A 204 9.85 16.24 26.99
CA ARG A 204 8.90 17.01 27.83
C ARG A 204 9.52 17.42 29.17
N ALA A 205 10.28 16.53 29.82
CA ALA A 205 10.97 16.83 31.08
C ALA A 205 12.07 17.90 30.90
N ASN A 206 12.70 17.95 29.74
CA ASN A 206 13.64 19.00 29.34
C ASN A 206 12.95 20.34 28.96
N GLY A 207 11.62 20.43 29.06
CA GLY A 207 10.86 21.65 28.73
C GLY A 207 10.74 21.95 27.24
N GLU A 208 10.97 20.98 26.35
CA GLU A 208 10.83 21.22 24.92
C GLU A 208 9.36 21.48 24.53
N SER A 209 9.16 22.42 23.59
CA SER A 209 7.80 22.80 23.16
C SER A 209 7.11 21.68 22.38
N THR A 210 5.80 21.53 22.60
CA THR A 210 4.94 20.54 21.93
C THR A 210 5.19 20.45 20.42
N TRP A 211 5.27 21.60 19.73
CA TRP A 211 5.54 21.65 18.29
C TRP A 211 6.90 21.05 17.90
N ARG A 212 7.96 21.35 18.67
CA ARG A 212 9.31 20.82 18.44
C ARG A 212 9.33 19.30 18.61
N ILE A 213 8.69 18.78 19.67
CA ILE A 213 8.56 17.34 19.90
C ILE A 213 7.75 16.65 18.77
N VAL A 214 6.72 17.30 18.24
CA VAL A 214 5.99 16.78 17.07
C VAL A 214 6.89 16.71 15.84
N TRP A 215 7.60 17.79 15.48
CA TRP A 215 8.36 17.85 14.23
C TRP A 215 9.71 17.14 14.23
N PHE A 216 10.43 17.12 15.35
CA PHE A 216 11.78 16.57 15.43
C PHE A 216 11.81 15.16 16.03
N GLU A 217 10.87 14.82 16.91
CA GLU A 217 10.83 13.49 17.54
C GLU A 217 9.70 12.60 16.98
N THR A 218 8.51 13.14 16.76
CA THR A 218 7.33 12.32 16.40
C THR A 218 7.25 12.04 14.90
N LEU A 219 7.21 13.07 14.05
CA LEU A 219 7.07 12.92 12.60
C LEU A 219 8.21 12.11 11.95
N PRO A 220 9.50 12.25 12.33
CA PRO A 220 10.58 11.45 11.76
C PRO A 220 10.42 9.95 12.01
N ASN A 221 9.89 9.57 13.18
CA ASN A 221 9.56 8.18 13.52
C ASN A 221 8.31 7.65 12.79
N LEU A 222 7.43 8.53 12.30
CA LEU A 222 6.25 8.17 11.49
C LEU A 222 6.52 8.14 9.98
N THR A 223 7.72 8.54 9.51
CA THR A 223 8.05 8.72 8.08
C THR A 223 7.65 7.56 7.16
N ALA A 224 7.91 6.33 7.57
CA ALA A 224 7.56 5.18 6.76
C ALA A 224 6.04 4.91 6.70
N ILE A 225 5.30 5.24 7.76
CA ILE A 225 3.84 5.13 7.81
C ILE A 225 3.20 6.23 6.96
N MET A 226 3.75 7.46 7.01
CA MET A 226 3.37 8.55 6.10
C MET A 226 3.63 8.17 4.63
N ALA A 227 4.78 7.55 4.34
CA ALA A 227 5.11 7.09 2.98
C ALA A 227 4.18 5.97 2.48
N SER A 228 3.85 4.98 3.32
CA SER A 228 2.90 3.93 2.96
C SER A 228 1.50 4.50 2.74
N SER A 229 1.02 5.39 3.63
CA SER A 229 -0.26 6.08 3.48
C SER A 229 -0.31 6.89 2.17
N PHE A 230 0.76 7.62 1.84
CA PHE A 230 0.87 8.37 0.59
C PHE A 230 0.73 7.45 -0.63
N VAL A 231 1.50 6.36 -0.70
CA VAL A 231 1.44 5.40 -1.81
C VAL A 231 0.07 4.75 -1.94
N GLY A 232 -0.56 4.38 -0.80
CA GLY A 232 -1.93 3.88 -0.76
C GLY A 232 -2.95 4.88 -1.31
N THR A 233 -2.87 6.15 -0.90
CA THR A 233 -3.80 7.18 -1.37
C THR A 233 -3.56 7.57 -2.84
N VAL A 234 -2.31 7.61 -3.32
CA VAL A 234 -2.00 7.79 -4.76
C VAL A 234 -2.61 6.65 -5.57
N THR A 235 -2.47 5.40 -5.11
CA THR A 235 -3.07 4.22 -5.76
C THR A 235 -4.60 4.34 -5.82
N PHE A 236 -5.23 4.65 -4.69
CA PHE A 236 -6.68 4.89 -4.61
C PHE A 236 -7.12 6.01 -5.56
N ALA A 237 -6.43 7.15 -5.57
CA ALA A 237 -6.78 8.30 -6.40
C ALA A 237 -6.67 8.01 -7.90
N ILE A 238 -5.65 7.26 -8.34
CA ILE A 238 -5.47 6.85 -9.74
C ILE A 238 -6.61 5.92 -10.17
N LEU A 239 -6.91 4.89 -9.37
CA LEU A 239 -8.02 3.98 -9.66
C LEU A 239 -9.35 4.75 -9.68
N MET A 240 -9.59 5.60 -8.68
CA MET A 240 -10.83 6.36 -8.56
C MET A 240 -11.04 7.34 -9.71
N GLN A 241 -10.01 8.10 -10.12
CA GLN A 241 -10.09 8.94 -11.32
C GLN A 241 -10.39 8.09 -12.55
N THR A 242 -9.67 6.96 -12.72
CA THR A 242 -9.85 6.09 -13.89
C THR A 242 -11.28 5.57 -13.97
N THR A 243 -11.85 5.14 -12.84
CA THR A 243 -13.26 4.73 -12.72
C THR A 243 -14.22 5.88 -13.05
N LEU A 244 -14.01 7.08 -12.52
CA LEU A 244 -14.88 8.22 -12.78
C LEU A 244 -14.84 8.68 -14.24
N ALA A 245 -13.65 8.70 -14.86
CA ALA A 245 -13.48 9.00 -16.27
C ALA A 245 -14.07 7.89 -17.17
N PHE A 246 -13.94 6.61 -16.77
CA PHE A 246 -14.56 5.48 -17.45
C PHE A 246 -16.10 5.50 -17.40
N ILE A 247 -16.69 6.04 -16.33
CA ILE A 247 -18.15 6.22 -16.20
C ILE A 247 -18.64 7.50 -16.90
N GLY A 248 -17.72 8.39 -17.34
CA GLY A 248 -18.06 9.65 -18.00
C GLY A 248 -18.46 10.79 -17.04
N VAL A 249 -18.02 10.72 -15.77
CA VAL A 249 -18.34 11.72 -14.73
C VAL A 249 -17.39 12.93 -14.77
N THR A 250 -16.15 12.74 -15.23
CA THR A 250 -15.16 13.83 -15.38
C THR A 250 -15.26 14.48 -16.76
N SER A 251 -14.60 15.62 -16.94
CA SER A 251 -14.34 16.15 -18.30
C SER A 251 -13.78 15.06 -19.22
N ILE A 252 -14.42 14.85 -20.37
CA ILE A 252 -14.03 13.89 -21.40
C ILE A 252 -13.05 14.54 -22.40
N SER A 253 -12.95 15.87 -22.38
CA SER A 253 -12.03 16.68 -23.20
C SER A 253 -10.56 16.52 -22.77
N ASP A 254 -10.32 16.22 -21.49
CA ASP A 254 -8.98 15.97 -20.94
C ASP A 254 -8.58 14.50 -21.12
N TRP A 255 -7.71 14.21 -22.09
CA TRP A 255 -7.19 12.85 -22.29
C TRP A 255 -6.54 12.29 -21.01
N ASN A 256 -7.00 11.12 -20.60
CA ASN A 256 -6.46 10.30 -19.53
C ASN A 256 -6.81 8.82 -19.82
N TRP A 257 -6.15 7.86 -19.17
CA TRP A 257 -6.38 6.45 -19.49
C TRP A 257 -7.84 5.98 -19.27
N GLY A 258 -8.59 6.62 -18.36
CA GLY A 258 -10.02 6.35 -18.17
C GLY A 258 -10.89 6.84 -19.33
N THR A 259 -10.60 8.00 -19.92
CA THR A 259 -11.37 8.49 -21.10
C THR A 259 -11.11 7.65 -22.35
N ILE A 260 -9.91 7.08 -22.50
CA ILE A 260 -9.62 6.12 -23.59
C ILE A 260 -10.50 4.87 -23.44
N LEU A 261 -10.62 4.34 -22.21
CA LEU A 261 -11.49 3.19 -21.92
C LEU A 261 -12.98 3.53 -22.09
N PHE A 262 -13.43 4.73 -21.69
CA PHE A 262 -14.80 5.22 -21.90
C PHE A 262 -15.16 5.21 -23.39
N TRP A 263 -14.34 5.83 -24.25
CA TRP A 263 -14.63 5.87 -25.68
C TRP A 263 -14.55 4.51 -26.35
N ALA A 264 -13.63 3.64 -25.91
CA ALA A 264 -13.55 2.27 -26.40
C ALA A 264 -14.81 1.46 -26.03
N GLU A 265 -15.34 1.60 -24.82
CA GLU A 265 -16.57 0.92 -24.39
C GLU A 265 -17.82 1.48 -25.09
N GLN A 266 -17.99 2.81 -25.09
CA GLN A 266 -19.14 3.49 -25.72
C GLN A 266 -19.27 3.15 -27.22
N GLN A 267 -18.14 2.92 -27.89
CA GLN A 267 -18.10 2.56 -29.31
C GLN A 267 -17.94 1.04 -29.53
N GLN A 268 -18.10 0.23 -28.49
CA GLN A 268 -18.09 -1.23 -28.53
C GLN A 268 -16.81 -1.80 -29.16
N ALA A 269 -15.65 -1.23 -28.85
CA ALA A 269 -14.35 -1.65 -29.39
C ALA A 269 -14.09 -3.16 -29.20
N LEU A 270 -14.57 -3.73 -28.09
CA LEU A 270 -14.49 -5.17 -27.82
C LEU A 270 -15.26 -6.01 -28.86
N SER A 271 -16.50 -5.66 -29.19
CA SER A 271 -17.29 -6.43 -30.17
C SER A 271 -16.79 -6.24 -31.61
N ARG A 272 -16.12 -5.11 -31.88
CA ARG A 272 -15.44 -4.83 -33.16
C ARG A 272 -14.03 -5.43 -33.25
N GLY A 273 -13.55 -6.12 -32.22
CA GLY A 273 -12.21 -6.72 -32.18
C GLY A 273 -11.05 -5.72 -32.05
N ALA A 274 -11.33 -4.45 -31.76
CA ALA A 274 -10.36 -3.35 -31.67
C ALA A 274 -9.62 -3.34 -30.32
N TRP A 275 -8.98 -4.47 -29.99
CA TRP A 275 -8.28 -4.70 -28.72
C TRP A 275 -7.16 -3.70 -28.45
N TRP A 276 -6.53 -3.20 -29.51
CA TRP A 276 -5.43 -2.22 -29.43
C TRP A 276 -5.86 -0.88 -28.81
N TRP A 277 -7.15 -0.57 -28.81
CA TRP A 277 -7.67 0.68 -28.25
C TRP A 277 -7.75 0.63 -26.70
N PHE A 278 -8.24 -0.47 -26.12
CA PHE A 278 -8.45 -0.57 -24.67
C PHE A 278 -7.35 -1.34 -23.92
N VAL A 279 -6.74 -2.38 -24.51
CA VAL A 279 -5.74 -3.21 -23.81
C VAL A 279 -4.51 -2.41 -23.38
N PRO A 280 -3.90 -1.54 -24.21
CA PRO A 280 -2.72 -0.79 -23.79
C PRO A 280 -3.01 0.22 -22.68
N ALA A 281 -4.18 0.90 -22.70
CA ALA A 281 -4.60 1.78 -21.62
C ALA A 281 -4.79 1.02 -20.30
N GLY A 282 -5.49 -0.13 -20.35
CA GLY A 282 -5.64 -1.04 -19.21
C GLY A 282 -4.30 -1.55 -18.66
N LEU A 283 -3.36 -1.88 -19.55
CA LEU A 283 -2.01 -2.32 -19.18
C LEU A 283 -1.21 -1.20 -18.50
N CYS A 284 -1.33 0.05 -18.94
CA CYS A 284 -0.71 1.20 -18.27
C CYS A 284 -1.23 1.38 -16.82
N ILE A 285 -2.54 1.29 -16.62
CA ILE A 285 -3.16 1.32 -15.29
C ILE A 285 -2.64 0.17 -14.41
N ALA A 286 -2.60 -1.05 -14.95
CA ALA A 286 -2.10 -2.23 -14.23
C ALA A 286 -0.62 -2.13 -13.86
N MET A 287 0.24 -1.65 -14.78
CA MET A 287 1.67 -1.44 -14.52
C MET A 287 1.92 -0.35 -13.48
N LEU A 288 1.15 0.74 -13.50
CA LEU A 288 1.26 1.81 -12.50
C LEU A 288 0.78 1.35 -11.10
N GLY A 289 -0.33 0.60 -11.03
CA GLY A 289 -0.81 -0.03 -9.79
C GLY A 289 0.18 -1.06 -9.23
N MET A 290 0.79 -1.87 -10.10
CA MET A 290 1.88 -2.78 -9.73
C MET A 290 3.10 -2.03 -9.21
N ALA A 291 3.49 -0.91 -9.83
CA ALA A 291 4.60 -0.09 -9.41
C ALA A 291 4.42 0.44 -7.98
N LEU A 292 3.25 1.02 -7.69
CA LEU A 292 2.89 1.53 -6.37
C LEU A 292 2.82 0.41 -5.32
N THR A 293 2.25 -0.74 -5.66
CA THR A 293 2.19 -1.93 -4.78
C THR A 293 3.59 -2.44 -4.42
N LEU A 294 4.51 -2.52 -5.40
CA LEU A 294 5.91 -2.92 -5.19
C LEU A 294 6.69 -1.91 -4.33
N ILE A 295 6.40 -0.61 -4.44
CA ILE A 295 6.95 0.42 -3.57
C ILE A 295 6.43 0.24 -2.14
N ASN A 296 5.13 -0.01 -1.94
CA ASN A 296 4.55 -0.21 -0.61
C ASN A 296 5.18 -1.42 0.10
N PHE A 297 5.34 -2.57 -0.58
CA PHE A 297 6.06 -3.72 -0.01
C PHE A 297 7.52 -3.40 0.37
N GLY A 298 8.15 -2.46 -0.33
CA GLY A 298 9.48 -1.95 0.02
C GLY A 298 9.50 -1.16 1.33
N ILE A 299 8.46 -0.36 1.55
CA ILE A 299 8.25 0.40 2.78
C ILE A 299 7.97 -0.58 3.93
N ASP A 300 7.10 -1.57 3.73
CA ASP A 300 6.78 -2.59 4.73
C ASP A 300 8.02 -3.40 5.17
N GLU A 301 8.88 -3.82 4.22
CA GLU A 301 10.12 -4.54 4.55
C GLU A 301 11.17 -3.63 5.24
N PHE A 302 11.14 -2.32 4.97
CA PHE A 302 11.97 -1.35 5.70
C PHE A 302 11.49 -1.14 7.14
N VAL A 303 10.17 -1.08 7.36
CA VAL A 303 9.55 -0.92 8.69
C VAL A 303 9.69 -2.18 9.54
N ASN A 304 9.45 -3.36 8.96
CA ASN A 304 9.38 -4.61 9.70
C ASN A 304 10.63 -5.48 9.48
N PRO A 305 11.62 -5.45 10.40
CA PRO A 305 12.86 -6.22 10.25
C PRO A 305 12.65 -7.74 10.23
N ARG A 306 11.46 -8.26 10.61
CA ARG A 306 11.13 -9.70 10.54
C ARG A 306 10.86 -10.15 9.11
N LEU A 307 10.36 -9.28 8.23
CA LEU A 307 10.20 -9.58 6.79
C LEU A 307 11.57 -9.75 6.11
N ARG A 308 12.55 -8.96 6.55
CA ARG A 308 13.94 -8.99 6.09
C ARG A 308 14.66 -10.32 6.34
N SER A 309 14.31 -11.04 7.42
CA SER A 309 14.87 -12.37 7.69
C SER A 309 14.34 -13.46 6.77
N THR A 310 13.09 -13.35 6.31
CA THR A 310 12.50 -14.26 5.31
C THR A 310 13.07 -13.99 3.91
N GLY A 311 13.43 -12.73 3.63
CA GLY A 311 14.13 -12.31 2.41
C GLY A 311 15.64 -12.60 2.37
N ALA A 312 16.21 -13.25 3.38
CA ALA A 312 17.61 -13.67 3.36
C ALA A 312 17.82 -14.73 2.27
N SER A 313 18.22 -14.28 1.07
CA SER A 313 18.38 -15.12 -0.12
C SER A 313 18.99 -16.49 0.22
N PRO A 314 18.38 -17.61 -0.22
CA PRO A 314 18.93 -18.94 0.03
C PRO A 314 20.39 -19.07 -0.42
N ARG A 315 20.80 -18.30 -1.45
CA ARG A 315 22.20 -18.19 -1.91
C ARG A 315 23.12 -17.54 -0.88
N ALA A 316 22.66 -16.53 -0.14
CA ALA A 316 23.44 -15.86 0.91
C ALA A 316 23.56 -16.71 2.19
N LEU A 317 22.48 -17.39 2.60
CA LEU A 317 22.50 -18.36 3.72
C LEU A 317 23.41 -19.55 3.41
N ARG A 318 23.27 -20.13 2.21
CA ARG A 318 24.12 -21.22 1.71
C ARG A 318 25.59 -20.79 1.57
N LYS A 319 25.89 -19.56 1.12
CA LYS A 319 27.25 -19.02 1.08
C LYS A 319 27.86 -18.83 2.48
N ARG A 320 27.04 -18.67 3.52
CA ARG A 320 27.48 -18.62 4.93
C ARG A 320 27.43 -19.98 5.65
N ARG A 321 27.02 -21.08 4.99
CA ARG A 321 26.78 -22.40 5.61
C ARG A 321 25.85 -22.37 6.84
N ILE A 322 24.96 -21.38 6.94
CA ILE A 322 23.98 -21.30 8.02
C ILE A 322 22.73 -22.07 7.60
N SER A 323 22.55 -23.28 8.14
CA SER A 323 21.30 -24.02 8.05
C SER A 323 20.38 -23.60 9.21
N PRO A 324 19.29 -22.85 8.97
CA PRO A 324 18.35 -22.49 10.03
C PRO A 324 17.60 -23.75 10.51
N ARG A 325 18.00 -24.29 11.66
CA ARG A 325 17.18 -25.27 12.40
C ARG A 325 16.05 -24.51 13.10
N ILE A 326 14.82 -24.87 12.78
CA ILE A 326 13.62 -24.33 13.42
C ILE A 326 13.71 -24.61 14.93
N GLY A 327 13.48 -23.57 15.76
CA GLY A 327 13.46 -23.67 17.21
C GLY A 327 14.70 -23.14 17.96
N PHE A 328 15.83 -22.87 17.29
CA PHE A 328 17.04 -22.37 17.97
C PHE A 328 17.70 -21.19 17.26
N THR A 329 18.01 -20.13 18.01
CA THR A 329 18.83 -19.01 17.53
C THR A 329 20.28 -19.46 17.39
N ALA A 330 20.77 -19.56 16.15
CA ALA A 330 22.15 -19.93 15.87
C ALA A 330 23.12 -18.82 16.34
N VAL A 331 23.83 -19.06 17.45
CA VAL A 331 24.88 -18.16 17.94
C VAL A 331 26.12 -18.33 17.06
N VAL A 332 26.47 -17.29 16.32
CA VAL A 332 27.74 -17.23 15.58
C VAL A 332 28.86 -16.95 16.58
N ARG A 333 29.67 -17.97 16.89
CA ARG A 333 30.99 -17.75 17.52
C ARG A 333 31.98 -17.34 16.43
N GLU A 334 32.34 -16.07 16.41
CA GLU A 334 33.44 -15.56 15.60
C GLU A 334 34.75 -15.94 16.32
N GLY A 335 35.56 -16.81 15.70
CA GLY A 335 36.88 -17.18 16.21
C GLY A 335 36.94 -18.41 17.13
N ALA A 336 37.30 -19.55 16.56
CA ALA A 336 38.03 -20.62 17.24
C ALA A 336 39.07 -21.18 16.25
N PRO A 337 40.37 -21.20 16.56
CA PRO A 337 41.37 -21.80 15.67
C PRO A 337 41.11 -23.29 15.49
N ALA A 338 41.43 -23.82 14.31
CA ALA A 338 41.28 -25.24 14.03
C ALA A 338 42.28 -26.07 14.86
N ALA A 339 41.80 -26.66 15.95
CA ALA A 339 42.56 -27.66 16.70
C ALA A 339 42.39 -29.03 16.04
N ASN A 340 43.48 -29.58 15.49
CA ASN A 340 43.55 -30.97 15.05
C ASN A 340 43.33 -31.88 16.27
N ALA A 341 42.29 -32.71 16.23
CA ALA A 341 42.06 -33.78 17.20
C ALA A 341 42.13 -35.12 16.49
N THR A 342 43.30 -35.76 16.57
CA THR A 342 43.52 -37.16 16.19
C THR A 342 42.62 -38.07 17.05
N PRO A 343 42.00 -39.14 16.50
CA PRO A 343 41.14 -40.02 17.29
C PRO A 343 41.97 -40.86 18.27
N SER A 344 41.96 -40.49 19.56
CA SER A 344 42.54 -41.32 20.62
C SER A 344 41.56 -42.41 21.07
N THR A 345 42.10 -43.61 21.19
CA THR A 345 41.39 -44.86 21.52
C THR A 345 40.76 -44.88 22.90
N ARG A 346 39.56 -45.45 22.99
CA ARG A 346 38.88 -45.86 24.24
C ARG A 346 39.66 -47.00 24.93
N PRO A 347 39.78 -46.97 26.27
CA PRO A 347 39.94 -48.17 27.09
C PRO A 347 38.63 -48.50 27.82
N ASP A 348 38.17 -49.75 27.69
CA ASP A 348 37.14 -50.35 28.55
C ASP A 348 37.82 -51.01 29.78
N GLY A 349 37.21 -51.02 30.96
CA GLY A 349 37.65 -51.88 32.06
C GLY A 349 37.27 -51.51 33.50
N ALA A 350 36.22 -52.17 34.02
CA ALA A 350 35.94 -52.45 35.45
C ALA A 350 35.67 -51.22 36.40
N THR A 351 34.87 -51.29 37.48
CA THR A 351 34.20 -52.43 38.16
C THR A 351 32.89 -51.95 38.85
N ARG A 352 31.85 -52.80 38.92
CA ARG A 352 30.75 -52.75 39.92
C ARG A 352 31.15 -53.66 41.12
N PRO A 353 30.59 -53.59 42.36
CA PRO A 353 29.16 -53.34 42.66
C PRO A 353 28.82 -52.58 43.98
N GLY A 354 27.53 -52.36 44.23
CA GLY A 354 26.96 -51.89 45.50
C GLY A 354 25.42 -51.90 45.43
N ALA A 355 24.73 -52.32 46.50
CA ALA A 355 23.33 -52.75 46.43
C ALA A 355 22.28 -51.73 46.95
N SER A 356 21.03 -51.95 46.50
CA SER A 356 19.76 -51.45 47.09
C SER A 356 19.39 -52.32 48.34
N PRO A 357 18.30 -52.09 49.14
CA PRO A 357 17.07 -51.30 48.87
C PRO A 357 16.45 -50.56 50.10
N ALA A 358 15.13 -50.25 49.98
CA ALA A 358 14.13 -49.95 51.03
C ALA A 358 14.09 -48.53 51.65
N SER A 359 12.95 -47.94 52.08
CA SER A 359 11.52 -47.89 51.69
C SER A 359 10.67 -47.34 52.88
N THR A 360 9.43 -46.89 52.62
CA THR A 360 8.31 -46.48 53.53
C THR A 360 8.09 -44.96 53.57
N GLY A 361 6.90 -44.38 53.39
CA GLY A 361 5.52 -44.84 53.05
C GLY A 361 4.68 -43.58 52.71
N ALA A 362 3.35 -43.47 52.75
CA ALA A 362 2.20 -44.37 52.55
C ALA A 362 0.94 -43.48 52.25
N THR A 363 -0.11 -44.04 51.66
CA THR A 363 -1.36 -43.39 51.17
C THR A 363 -2.46 -43.25 52.28
N PRO A 364 -3.82 -43.10 52.09
CA PRO A 364 -4.78 -43.29 50.95
C PRO A 364 -5.44 -41.95 50.51
N SER A 365 -6.61 -41.79 49.86
CA SER A 365 -7.74 -42.59 49.27
C SER A 365 -8.37 -41.74 48.13
N GLY A 366 -9.09 -42.20 47.09
CA GLY A 366 -10.30 -43.06 46.99
C GLY A 366 -11.28 -42.46 45.93
N THR A 367 -12.43 -43.02 45.49
CA THR A 367 -13.05 -44.36 45.62
C THR A 367 -14.17 -44.58 44.54
N GLY A 368 -13.90 -45.30 43.45
CA GLY A 368 -14.90 -46.08 42.67
C GLY A 368 -15.83 -45.39 41.64
N LYS A 369 -16.66 -46.11 40.84
CA LYS A 369 -16.67 -47.53 40.35
C LYS A 369 -17.81 -47.76 39.31
N GLY A 370 -17.60 -48.63 38.30
CA GLY A 370 -18.65 -49.32 37.50
C GLY A 370 -18.95 -48.71 36.11
N THR A 371 -18.81 -49.33 34.93
CA THR A 371 -19.20 -50.66 34.32
C THR A 371 -20.63 -50.74 33.75
N GLY A 372 -20.80 -50.87 32.42
CA GLY A 372 -22.12 -51.24 31.85
C GLY A 372 -22.38 -51.12 30.33
N LYS A 373 -21.78 -52.00 29.51
CA LYS A 373 -22.41 -52.79 28.41
C LYS A 373 -23.44 -52.14 27.42
N GLY A 374 -23.16 -52.18 26.11
CA GLY A 374 -24.18 -52.03 25.05
C GLY A 374 -23.64 -51.60 23.67
N ALA A 375 -24.07 -52.27 22.58
CA ALA A 375 -23.71 -52.00 21.18
C ALA A 375 -25.00 -51.96 20.32
N PRO A 376 -24.96 -51.97 18.97
CA PRO A 376 -24.45 -50.96 18.03
C PRO A 376 -25.52 -50.50 17.00
N ALA A 377 -25.28 -49.43 16.22
CA ALA A 377 -25.71 -49.28 14.80
C ALA A 377 -25.43 -47.88 14.20
N THR A 378 -24.88 -47.86 12.98
CA THR A 378 -25.01 -46.81 11.92
C THR A 378 -26.03 -47.32 10.86
N PRO A 379 -26.44 -46.61 9.76
CA PRO A 379 -25.79 -45.47 9.08
C PRO A 379 -26.71 -44.37 8.46
N ASP A 380 -26.05 -43.38 7.82
CA ASP A 380 -26.36 -42.61 6.58
C ASP A 380 -27.70 -41.87 6.29
N GLY A 381 -27.55 -40.74 5.57
CA GLY A 381 -28.56 -40.14 4.67
C GLY A 381 -29.35 -38.95 5.25
N PRO A 382 -29.88 -38.02 4.40
CA PRO A 382 -30.34 -38.28 3.03
C PRO A 382 -29.84 -37.31 1.93
N ALA A 383 -30.16 -37.65 0.67
CA ALA A 383 -30.05 -36.80 -0.52
C ALA A 383 -31.35 -36.01 -0.80
N GLY A 384 -31.33 -35.10 -1.78
CA GLY A 384 -32.53 -34.41 -2.29
C GLY A 384 -33.29 -35.20 -3.37
N PRO A 385 -34.27 -34.58 -4.05
CA PRO A 385 -34.74 -35.05 -5.36
C PRO A 385 -34.87 -33.96 -6.45
N ASP A 386 -34.96 -34.43 -7.70
CA ASP A 386 -35.03 -33.67 -8.96
C ASP A 386 -36.44 -33.24 -9.40
N GLY A 387 -36.52 -32.41 -10.45
CA GLY A 387 -37.31 -32.80 -11.64
C GLY A 387 -38.60 -32.05 -12.03
N ALA A 388 -38.45 -31.09 -12.96
CA ALA A 388 -39.26 -30.86 -14.19
C ALA A 388 -40.79 -30.59 -14.20
N ASP A 389 -41.20 -29.89 -15.28
CA ASP A 389 -42.58 -29.58 -15.75
C ASP A 389 -43.37 -28.59 -14.86
N GLY A 390 -44.22 -27.67 -15.35
CA GLY A 390 -44.60 -27.32 -16.72
C GLY A 390 -45.96 -26.59 -16.72
N SER A 391 -46.19 -25.69 -17.71
CA SER A 391 -47.48 -25.04 -18.05
C SER A 391 -47.87 -23.68 -17.43
N SER A 392 -48.26 -22.79 -18.37
CA SER A 392 -49.40 -21.84 -18.36
C SER A 392 -49.44 -20.57 -17.48
N GLU A 393 -49.95 -19.51 -18.14
CA GLU A 393 -50.53 -18.25 -17.61
C GLU A 393 -49.56 -17.28 -16.91
N ASN A 394 -49.14 -16.20 -17.59
CA ASN A 394 -50.08 -15.10 -17.78
C ASN A 394 -49.98 -14.30 -19.10
N ARG A 395 -51.18 -14.04 -19.62
CA ARG A 395 -51.64 -13.16 -20.71
C ARG A 395 -51.07 -11.73 -20.50
N ALA A 396 -50.50 -11.00 -21.47
CA ALA A 396 -51.00 -10.57 -22.78
C ALA A 396 -52.21 -9.61 -22.72
N GLU A 397 -51.96 -8.32 -22.48
CA GLU A 397 -52.84 -7.24 -22.92
C GLU A 397 -52.21 -6.48 -24.10
N GLY A 398 -53.03 -6.19 -25.11
CA GLY A 398 -52.63 -5.57 -26.37
C GLY A 398 -52.95 -4.07 -26.45
N PRO A 399 -52.73 -3.43 -27.62
CA PRO A 399 -52.58 -1.99 -27.74
C PRO A 399 -53.89 -1.25 -28.07
N THR A 400 -53.96 0.04 -27.74
CA THR A 400 -54.95 0.99 -28.29
C THR A 400 -54.37 2.41 -28.30
N GLU A 401 -54.82 3.25 -29.25
CA GLU A 401 -54.35 4.62 -29.62
C GLU A 401 -53.13 4.62 -30.57
N ALA A 402 -53.26 4.80 -31.89
CA ALA A 402 -54.27 5.47 -32.72
C ALA A 402 -54.25 7.02 -32.71
N ARG A 403 -53.48 7.55 -33.69
CA ARG A 403 -53.92 8.58 -34.64
C ARG A 403 -53.90 10.06 -34.18
N ARG A 404 -52.94 10.82 -34.71
CA ARG A 404 -53.17 12.02 -35.54
C ARG A 404 -51.86 12.61 -36.10
N GLU A 405 -51.67 12.52 -37.41
CA GLU A 405 -50.98 13.60 -38.16
C GLU A 405 -51.90 14.84 -38.22
N PRO A 406 -51.36 16.00 -38.59
CA PRO A 406 -51.79 16.53 -39.89
C PRO A 406 -50.66 16.98 -40.81
N THR A 407 -50.96 16.86 -42.10
CA THR A 407 -50.25 17.36 -43.28
C THR A 407 -50.11 18.90 -43.36
N ARG A 408 -49.11 19.34 -44.14
CA ARG A 408 -49.14 20.36 -45.25
C ARG A 408 -50.41 21.21 -45.41
N ASP A 409 -50.39 22.47 -45.86
CA ASP A 409 -49.40 23.33 -46.59
C ASP A 409 -49.44 24.77 -45.94
N ASP A 410 -48.78 25.86 -46.33
CA ASP A 410 -48.46 26.41 -47.67
C ASP A 410 -47.46 27.60 -47.55
N ARG A 411 -46.57 27.73 -48.56
CA ARG A 411 -46.09 28.94 -49.29
C ARG A 411 -45.56 30.26 -48.66
N ASP A 412 -44.92 30.98 -49.59
CA ASP A 412 -44.41 32.37 -49.62
C ASP A 412 -43.15 32.69 -48.77
N ASN A 413 -41.96 33.01 -49.30
CA ASN A 413 -41.49 33.70 -50.53
C ASN A 413 -41.63 35.24 -50.54
N ASP A 414 -40.72 35.91 -49.82
CA ASP A 414 -39.83 36.97 -50.32
C ASP A 414 -38.69 37.15 -49.28
N GLY A 415 -37.48 37.61 -49.57
CA GLY A 415 -36.98 38.22 -50.80
C GLY A 415 -36.37 39.60 -50.51
N THR A 416 -35.19 39.66 -49.88
CA THR A 416 -34.32 40.86 -49.97
C THR A 416 -32.86 40.57 -49.62
N THR A 417 -32.03 40.58 -50.65
CA THR A 417 -30.56 40.47 -50.58
C THR A 417 -29.94 41.84 -50.28
N THR A 418 -28.65 41.85 -49.94
CA THR A 418 -27.65 42.96 -49.95
C THR A 418 -27.40 43.70 -48.63
N ARG A 419 -26.17 44.15 -48.34
CA ARG A 419 -24.81 43.71 -48.78
C ARG A 419 -23.80 44.34 -47.80
N LYS A 420 -22.70 43.65 -47.50
CA LYS A 420 -21.62 44.18 -46.65
C LYS A 420 -20.89 45.38 -47.28
N GLU A 421 -20.15 46.06 -46.40
CA GLU A 421 -18.75 46.49 -46.57
C GLU A 421 -18.47 47.94 -46.98
N SER A 422 -17.93 48.72 -46.02
CA SER A 422 -16.81 49.66 -46.18
C SER A 422 -16.58 50.47 -44.89
N VAL A 423 -15.55 50.15 -44.11
CA VAL A 423 -14.55 51.11 -43.54
C VAL A 423 -13.30 50.32 -43.13
N ARG A 424 -12.19 50.57 -43.85
CA ARG A 424 -10.76 50.33 -43.54
C ARG A 424 -10.31 48.95 -43.05
#